data_AF-A0A2K8UAJ2-F1
#
_entry.id   AF-A0A2K8UAJ2-F1
#
_cell.length_a   1.000
_cell.length_b   1.000
_cell.length_c   1.000
_cell.angle_alpha   90.00
_cell.angle_beta   90.00
_cell.angle_gamma   90.00
#
_symmetry.space_group_name_H-M   'P 1'
#
loop_
_entity.id
_entity.type
_entity.pdbx_description
1 polymer ?
#
loop_
_entity_poly.entity_id
_entity_poly.type
_entity_poly.pdbx_seq_one_letter_code
_entity_poly.pdbx_strand_id
1 'polypeptide(L)' 'MRPEYDFSAGVRGKHYEAYREGTNVVLLDSDVARVFRDSNSVNRALRLLLDLANKEATAQK' A
#
# COMPACT_ATOMS: atom_id res chain seq x y z
N MET A 1 -17.60 -16.78 18.90
CA MET A 1 -17.40 -17.31 17.53
C MET A 1 -18.66 -18.01 17.10
N ARG A 2 -19.00 -17.97 15.81
CA ARG A 2 -20.21 -18.61 15.28
C ARG A 2 -19.99 -20.14 15.17
N PRO A 3 -21.01 -20.98 15.46
CA PRO A 3 -20.86 -22.44 15.44
C PRO A 3 -20.46 -23.04 14.09
N GLU A 4 -20.82 -22.38 12.99
CA GLU A 4 -20.57 -22.82 11.62
C GLU A 4 -19.11 -22.68 11.17
N TYR A 5 -18.24 -22.06 11.97
CA TYR A 5 -16.84 -21.86 11.60
C TYR A 5 -15.96 -23.00 12.10
N ASP A 6 -15.40 -23.75 11.16
CA ASP A 6 -14.33 -24.71 11.42
C ASP A 6 -12.96 -24.04 11.29
N PHE A 7 -12.31 -23.82 12.43
CA PHE A 7 -10.96 -23.26 12.51
C PHE A 7 -9.88 -24.34 12.72
N SER A 8 -10.22 -25.63 12.63
CA SER A 8 -9.27 -26.74 12.84
C SER A 8 -8.08 -26.73 11.87
N ALA A 9 -8.27 -26.16 10.67
CA ALA A 9 -7.23 -25.99 9.66
C ALA A 9 -6.42 -24.68 9.80
N GLY A 10 -6.63 -23.91 10.88
CA GLY A 10 -5.96 -22.63 11.08
C GLY A 10 -4.47 -22.79 11.35
N VAL A 11 -3.62 -22.23 10.47
CA VAL A 11 -2.17 -22.17 10.66
C VAL A 11 -1.78 -20.80 11.23
N ARG A 12 -1.17 -20.80 12.42
CA ARG A 12 -0.68 -19.56 13.06
C ARG A 12 0.40 -18.94 12.17
N GLY A 13 0.21 -17.67 11.81
CA GLY A 13 1.18 -16.93 11.01
C GLY A 13 1.21 -17.28 9.51
N LYS A 14 0.16 -17.92 8.95
CA LYS A 14 0.07 -18.32 7.53
C LYS A 14 0.47 -17.23 6.52
N HIS A 15 0.28 -15.96 6.85
CA HIS A 15 0.60 -14.82 5.99
C HIS A 15 1.64 -13.87 6.60
N TYR A 16 2.27 -14.28 7.71
CA TYR A 16 3.23 -13.44 8.44
C TYR A 16 4.51 -13.21 7.65
N GLU A 17 5.04 -14.25 7.00
CA GLU A 17 6.24 -14.14 6.17
C GLU A 17 6.00 -13.27 4.94
N ALA A 18 4.89 -13.49 4.20
CA ALA A 18 4.49 -12.65 3.07
C ALA A 18 4.29 -11.17 3.46
N TYR A 19 3.82 -10.90 4.69
CA TYR A 19 3.74 -9.54 5.22
C TYR A 19 5.13 -8.95 5.53
N ARG A 20 6.05 -9.75 6.05
CA ARG A 20 7.43 -9.37 6.40
C ARG A 20 8.37 -9.22 5.20
N GLU A 21 8.04 -9.85 4.08
CA GLU A 21 8.82 -9.79 2.82
C GLU A 21 8.81 -8.41 2.13
N GLY A 22 8.29 -7.37 2.80
CA GLY A 22 8.65 -5.99 2.46
C GLY A 22 7.51 -5.13 1.94
N THR A 23 6.32 -5.22 2.53
CA THR A 23 5.35 -4.15 2.33
C THR A 23 5.64 -3.02 3.32
N ASN A 24 6.24 -1.92 2.83
CA ASN A 24 6.27 -0.68 3.60
C ASN A 24 4.83 -0.11 3.62
N VAL A 25 4.08 -0.43 4.67
CA VAL A 25 2.70 0.05 4.84
C VAL A 25 2.75 1.51 5.30
N VAL A 26 2.39 2.41 4.39
CA VAL A 26 2.24 3.84 4.68
C VAL A 26 0.76 4.13 4.87
N LEU A 27 0.40 4.63 6.05
CA LEU A 27 -0.95 5.11 6.32
C LEU A 27 -1.11 6.50 5.70
N LEU A 28 -2.16 6.69 4.92
CA LEU A 28 -2.54 8.01 4.40
C LEU A 28 -3.43 8.73 5.42
N ASP A 29 -3.31 10.05 5.46
CA ASP A 29 -4.25 10.88 6.19
C ASP A 29 -5.68 10.74 5.62
N SER A 30 -6.67 10.95 6.50
CA SER A 30 -8.07 10.65 6.21
C SER A 30 -8.66 11.44 5.04
N ASP A 31 -8.17 12.66 4.81
CA ASP A 31 -8.54 13.53 3.71
C ASP A 31 -7.97 13.05 2.38
N VAL A 32 -6.70 12.65 2.35
CA VAL A 32 -6.06 12.08 1.16
C VAL A 32 -6.71 10.73 0.80
N ALA A 33 -6.93 9.86 1.79
CA ALA A 33 -7.54 8.55 1.59
C ALA A 33 -8.97 8.64 1.02
N ARG A 34 -9.72 9.72 1.31
CA ARG A 34 -11.07 9.94 0.76
C ARG A 34 -11.07 10.27 -0.73
N VAL A 35 -9.95 10.75 -1.28
CA VAL A 35 -9.85 11.15 -2.69
C VAL A 35 -9.55 9.94 -3.59
N PHE A 36 -8.77 8.98 -3.09
CA PHE A 36 -8.29 7.85 -3.89
C PHE A 36 -9.11 6.59 -3.67
N ARG A 37 -9.45 5.89 -4.76
CA ARG A 37 -10.23 4.65 -4.72
C ARG A 37 -9.42 3.46 -4.22
N ASP A 38 -8.14 3.39 -4.59
CA ASP A 38 -7.25 2.27 -4.28
C ASP A 38 -5.77 2.67 -4.29
N SER A 39 -4.91 1.77 -3.81
CA SER A 39 -3.45 1.96 -3.77
C SER A 39 -2.82 2.13 -5.15
N ASN A 40 -3.40 1.56 -6.22
CA ASN A 40 -2.90 1.73 -7.58
C ASN A 40 -3.03 3.18 -8.05
N SER A 41 -4.16 3.81 -7.74
CA SER A 41 -4.41 5.22 -8.07
C SER A 41 -3.47 6.17 -7.32
N VAL A 42 -3.22 5.92 -6.03
CA VAL A 42 -2.25 6.66 -5.20
C VAL A 42 -0.84 6.54 -5.79
N ASN A 43 -0.39 5.30 -6.02
CA ASN A 43 0.97 5.04 -6.50
C ASN A 43 1.21 5.63 -7.90
N ARG A 44 0.19 5.65 -8.77
CA ARG A 44 0.28 6.32 -10.07
C ARG A 44 0.50 7.83 -9.91
N ALA A 45 -0.26 8.49 -9.05
CA ALA A 45 -0.12 9.92 -8.81
C ALA A 45 1.27 10.28 -8.25
N LEU A 46 1.76 9.51 -7.27
CA LEU A 46 3.09 9.72 -6.70
C LEU A 46 4.21 9.52 -7.73
N ARG A 47 4.10 8.53 -8.62
CA ARG A 47 5.08 8.33 -9.71
C ARG A 47 5.11 9.49 -10.68
N LEU A 48 3.95 10.06 -11.04
CA LEU A 48 3.91 11.25 -11.89
C LEU A 48 4.59 12.46 -11.25
N LEU A 49 4.43 12.63 -9.93
CA LEU A 49 5.14 13.69 -9.18
C LEU A 49 6.65 13.47 -9.17
N LEU A 50 7.11 12.22 -9.01
CA LEU A 50 8.53 11.88 -9.10
C LEU A 50 9.10 12.17 -10.50
N ASP A 51 8.37 11.81 -11.56
CA ASP A 51 8.77 12.10 -12.94
C ASP A 51 8.90 13.60 -13.19
N LEU A 52 7.96 14.40 -12.68
CA LEU A 52 8.01 15.86 -12.79
C LEU A 52 9.20 16.44 -12.02
N ALA A 53 9.38 16.01 -10.77
CA ALA A 53 10.50 16.46 -9.94
C ALA A 53 11.88 16.12 -10.58
N ASN A 54 12.01 14.95 -11.19
CA ASN A 54 13.22 14.55 -11.90
C ASN A 54 13.49 15.43 -13.13
N LYS A 55 12.44 15.80 -13.89
CA LYS A 55 12.57 16.68 -15.04
C LYS A 55 13.05 18.08 -14.64
N GLU A 56 12.47 18.64 -13.58
CA GLU A 56 12.89 19.93 -13.01
C GLU A 56 14.35 19.89 -12.53
N ALA A 57 14.73 18.84 -11.79
CA ALA A 57 16.10 18.69 -11.31
C ALA A 57 17.13 18.52 -12.45
N THR A 58 16.71 17.96 -13.59
CA THR A 58 17.58 17.83 -14.76
C THR A 58 17.65 19.13 -15.57
N ALA A 59 16.60 19.94 -15.58
CA ALA A 59 16.57 21.24 -16.26
C ALA A 59 17.39 22.33 -15.52
N GLN A 60 17.60 22.15 -14.21
CA GLN A 60 18.37 23.06 -13.35
C GLN A 60 19.87 22.73 -13.32
N LYS A 61 20.31 21.73 -14.09
CA LYS A 61 21.69 21.23 -14.12
C LYS A 61 22.33 21.49 -15.48
#